data_AF-A0A927MLV7-F1
#
_entry.id   AF-A0A927MLV7-F1
#
_cell.length_a   1.000
_cell.length_b   1.000
_cell.length_c   1.000
_cell.angle_alpha   90.00
_cell.angle_beta   90.00
_cell.angle_gamma   90.00
#
_symmetry.space_group_name_H-M   'P 1'
#
loop_
_entity.id
_entity.type
_entity.pdbx_description
1 polymer ?
#
loop_
_entity_poly.entity_id
_entity_poly.type
_entity_poly.pdbx_seq_one_letter_code
_entity_poly.pdbx_strand_id
1 'polypeptide(L)'
;MWFELLEGNTFISNLYNEVPQLIDVRIVAIEIADEGRKISINFIMPKYADNPPLKWRNLNYNTVFVELDFFDVQELTIKSNKNKYRGNINIESDI
;
A
#
# COMPACT_ATOMS: atom_id res chain seq x y z
N MET A 1 7.37 -12.11 0.89
CA MET A 1 7.08 -10.77 1.46
C MET A 1 5.78 -10.23 0.85
N TRP A 2 5.05 -9.33 1.53
CA TRP A 2 3.70 -8.90 1.10
C TRP A 2 3.60 -8.47 -0.38
N PHE A 3 4.61 -7.77 -0.90
CA PHE A 3 4.62 -7.27 -2.27
C PHE A 3 4.78 -8.37 -3.33
N GLU A 4 5.32 -9.54 -2.96
CA GLU A 4 5.47 -10.69 -3.85
C GLU A 4 4.11 -11.34 -4.16
N LEU A 5 3.12 -11.12 -3.29
CA LEU A 5 1.74 -11.58 -3.48
C LEU A 5 0.95 -10.65 -4.42
N LEU A 6 1.55 -9.53 -4.86
CA LEU A 6 0.90 -8.55 -5.71
C LEU A 6 1.34 -8.67 -7.16
N GLU A 7 0.38 -8.56 -8.06
CA GLU A 7 0.67 -8.26 -9.46
C GLU A 7 1.22 -6.83 -9.60
N GLY A 8 2.07 -6.59 -10.60
CA GLY A 8 2.61 -5.25 -10.86
C GLY A 8 3.62 -4.73 -9.83
N ASN A 9 4.17 -5.60 -8.97
CA ASN A 9 5.08 -5.20 -7.89
C ASN A 9 6.44 -4.63 -8.33
N THR A 10 6.78 -4.70 -9.62
CA THR A 10 8.08 -4.28 -10.17
C THR A 10 8.46 -2.87 -9.76
N PHE A 11 7.49 -1.96 -9.66
CA PHE A 11 7.76 -0.59 -9.24
C PHE A 11 8.25 -0.52 -7.79
N ILE A 12 7.60 -1.22 -6.87
CA ILE A 12 8.00 -1.27 -5.46
C ILE A 12 9.38 -1.93 -5.32
N SER A 13 9.59 -3.05 -6.00
CA SER A 13 10.87 -3.77 -5.99
C SER A 13 12.04 -2.95 -6.53
N ASN A 14 11.78 -2.02 -7.46
CA ASN A 14 12.82 -1.14 -7.99
C ASN A 14 13.08 0.10 -7.11
N LEU A 15 12.09 0.57 -6.35
CA LEU A 15 12.22 1.75 -5.50
C LEU A 15 13.03 1.50 -4.23
N TYR A 16 13.03 0.26 -3.72
CA TYR A 16 13.59 -0.09 -2.42
C TYR A 16 14.63 -1.20 -2.57
N ASN A 17 15.79 -1.03 -1.93
CA ASN A 17 16.77 -2.12 -1.85
C ASN A 17 16.24 -3.26 -0.96
N GLU A 18 15.48 -2.90 0.07
CA GLU A 18 14.71 -3.79 0.92
C GLU A 18 13.32 -3.19 1.10
N VAL A 19 12.28 -3.88 0.62
CA VAL A 19 10.90 -3.39 0.70
C VAL A 19 10.45 -3.36 2.15
N PRO A 20 10.02 -2.20 2.70
CA PRO A 20 9.66 -2.12 4.10
C PRO A 20 8.39 -2.89 4.42
N GLN A 21 8.31 -3.41 5.64
CA GLN A 21 7.06 -3.91 6.22
C GLN A 21 6.07 -2.75 6.39
N LEU A 22 4.78 -3.00 6.18
CA LEU A 22 3.74 -1.98 6.28
C LEU A 22 3.27 -1.82 7.74
N ILE A 23 4.19 -1.38 8.61
CA ILE A 23 3.95 -1.16 10.05
C ILE A 23 3.78 0.34 10.30
N ASP A 24 2.75 0.70 11.07
CA ASP A 24 2.39 2.08 11.41
C ASP A 24 2.31 3.01 10.17
N VAL A 25 1.77 2.50 9.07
CA VAL A 25 1.59 3.25 7.83
C VAL A 25 0.40 4.19 7.94
N ARG A 26 0.52 5.38 7.34
CA ARG A 26 -0.59 6.31 7.24
C ARG A 26 -1.54 5.84 6.14
N ILE A 27 -2.71 5.35 6.54
CA ILE A 27 -3.79 5.02 5.61
C ILE A 27 -4.49 6.33 5.24
N VAL A 28 -4.52 6.63 3.95
CA VAL A 28 -5.08 7.86 3.38
C VAL A 28 -6.56 7.66 3.05
N ALA A 29 -6.90 6.54 2.42
CA ALA A 29 -8.28 6.21 2.06
C ALA A 29 -8.48 4.69 1.97
N ILE A 30 -9.73 4.28 2.19
CA ILE A 30 -10.25 2.96 1.84
C ILE A 30 -11.48 3.23 0.98
N GLU A 31 -11.47 2.75 -0.25
CA GLU A 31 -12.54 2.97 -1.22
C GLU A 31 -13.21 1.64 -1.55
N ILE A 32 -14.54 1.66 -1.57
CA ILE A 32 -15.39 0.52 -1.91
C ILE A 32 -16.10 0.87 -3.21
N ALA A 33 -15.86 0.07 -4.24
CA ALA A 33 -16.42 0.27 -5.58
C ALA A 33 -17.00 -1.04 -6.12
N ASP A 34 -17.65 -0.97 -7.28
CA ASP A 34 -18.22 -2.13 -7.99
C ASP A 34 -19.11 -3.00 -7.09
N GLU A 35 -20.08 -2.37 -6.42
CA GLU A 35 -21.02 -3.03 -5.50
C GLU A 35 -20.33 -3.81 -4.36
N GLY A 36 -19.10 -3.44 -4.01
CA GLY A 36 -18.30 -4.08 -2.96
C GLY A 36 -17.30 -5.12 -3.46
N ARG A 37 -17.24 -5.38 -4.77
CA ARG A 37 -16.31 -6.35 -5.37
C ARG A 37 -14.90 -5.79 -5.56
N LYS A 38 -14.76 -4.46 -5.61
CA LYS A 38 -13.46 -3.77 -5.67
C LYS A 38 -13.22 -3.01 -4.37
N ILE A 39 -12.06 -3.25 -3.75
CA ILE A 39 -11.57 -2.48 -2.62
C ILE A 39 -10.22 -1.88 -2.98
N SER A 40 -10.07 -0.56 -2.78
CA SER A 40 -8.79 0.13 -2.97
C SER A 40 -8.31 0.66 -1.62
N ILE A 41 -7.05 0.37 -1.28
CA ILE A 41 -6.38 0.88 -0.07
C ILE A 41 -5.26 1.81 -0.48
N ASN A 42 -5.38 3.07 -0.05
CA ASN A 42 -4.43 4.13 -0.34
C ASN A 42 -3.60 4.46 0.90
N PHE A 43 -2.27 4.38 0.82
CA PHE A 43 -1.38 4.64 1.94
C PHE A 43 -0.04 5.25 1.53
N ILE A 44 0.64 5.82 2.53
CA ILE A 44 2.01 6.33 2.38
C ILE A 44 3.00 5.27 2.87
N MET A 45 4.01 4.98 2.06
CA MET A 45 5.08 4.07 2.45
C MET A 45 5.80 4.56 3.72
N PRO A 46 6.17 3.66 4.65
CA PRO A 46 6.73 4.05 5.94
C PRO A 46 8.18 4.55 5.86
N LYS A 47 8.83 4.37 4.70
CA LYS A 47 10.19 4.81 4.39
C LYS A 47 10.23 5.48 3.03
N TYR A 48 11.08 6.49 2.89
CA TYR A 48 11.42 7.07 1.59
C TYR A 48 12.06 6.03 0.67
N ALA A 49 11.84 6.19 -0.64
CA ALA A 49 12.46 5.32 -1.64
C ALA A 49 14.00 5.41 -1.58
N ASP A 50 14.67 4.26 -1.70
CA ASP A 50 16.14 4.19 -1.80
C ASP A 50 16.60 4.62 -3.19
N ASN A 51 15.85 4.21 -4.23
CA ASN A 51 16.16 4.43 -5.64
C ASN A 51 15.03 5.19 -6.36
N PRO A 52 14.67 6.42 -5.94
CA PRO A 52 13.60 7.17 -6.62
C PRO A 52 14.00 7.49 -8.08
N PRO A 53 13.04 7.50 -9.03
CA PRO A 53 13.27 7.95 -10.40
C PRO A 53 13.91 9.34 -10.47
N LEU A 54 14.72 9.61 -11.48
CA LEU A 54 15.42 10.88 -11.64
C LEU A 54 14.46 12.08 -11.64
N LYS A 55 13.29 11.92 -12.27
CA LYS A 55 12.22 12.92 -12.28
C LYS A 55 11.79 13.34 -10.87
N TRP A 56 11.72 12.39 -9.93
CA TRP A 56 11.32 12.67 -8.55
C TRP A 56 12.44 13.37 -7.78
N ARG A 57 13.69 12.91 -7.94
CA ARG A 57 14.86 13.56 -7.31
C ARG A 57 15.00 15.03 -7.70
N ASN A 58 14.82 15.33 -8.99
CA ASN A 58 14.93 16.70 -9.51
C ASN A 58 13.85 17.64 -8.95
N LEU A 59 12.73 17.09 -8.49
CA LEU A 59 11.62 17.82 -7.88
C LEU A 59 11.62 17.73 -6.34
N ASN A 60 12.64 17.09 -5.76
CA ASN A 60 12.74 16.79 -4.34
C ASN A 60 11.54 15.99 -3.79
N TYR A 61 10.98 15.09 -4.59
CA TYR A 61 9.93 14.16 -4.19
C TYR A 61 10.56 12.86 -3.69
N ASN A 62 10.29 12.49 -2.45
CA ASN A 62 10.86 11.31 -1.79
C ASN A 62 9.82 10.41 -1.10
N THR A 63 8.60 10.89 -0.90
CA THR A 63 7.48 10.14 -0.34
C THR A 63 6.77 9.32 -1.42
N VAL A 64 6.56 8.03 -1.14
CA VAL A 64 5.85 7.12 -2.05
C VAL A 64 4.42 6.94 -1.55
N PHE A 65 3.46 7.28 -2.41
CA PHE A 65 2.05 6.96 -2.25
C PHE A 65 1.75 5.69 -3.03
N VAL A 66 1.05 4.75 -2.41
CA VAL A 66 0.70 3.46 -3.00
C VAL A 66 -0.81 3.25 -2.91
N GLU A 67 -1.39 2.83 -4.03
CA GLU A 67 -2.73 2.28 -4.11
C GLU A 67 -2.61 0.77 -4.30
N LEU A 68 -3.32 0.00 -3.48
CA LEU A 68 -3.51 -1.43 -3.68
C LEU A 68 -4.97 -1.70 -4.01
N ASP A 69 -5.18 -2.38 -5.13
CA ASP A 69 -6.50 -2.78 -5.60
C ASP A 69 -6.73 -4.28 -5.35
N PHE A 70 -7.86 -4.58 -4.72
CA PHE A 70 -8.37 -5.93 -4.50
C PHE A 70 -9.64 -6.10 -5.32
N PHE A 71 -9.74 -7.21 -6.05
CA PHE A 71 -10.86 -7.55 -6.91
C PHE A 71 -11.52 -8.85 -6.43
N ASP A 72 -12.76 -9.08 -6.85
CA ASP A 72 -13.54 -10.27 -6.51
C ASP A 72 -13.68 -10.54 -5.01
N VAL A 73 -13.72 -9.46 -4.23
CA VAL A 73 -13.81 -9.50 -2.77
C VAL A 73 -15.08 -10.22 -2.32
N GLN A 74 -14.92 -11.28 -1.53
CA GLN A 74 -16.02 -12.09 -0.98
C GLN A 74 -16.49 -11.58 0.39
N GLU A 75 -15.58 -11.05 1.19
CA GLU A 75 -15.86 -10.56 2.54
C GLU A 75 -15.04 -9.30 2.83
N LEU A 76 -15.69 -8.30 3.45
CA LEU A 76 -15.06 -7.09 3.95
C LEU A 76 -15.53 -6.82 5.38
N THR A 77 -14.57 -6.75 6.31
CA THR A 77 -14.83 -6.35 7.70
C THR A 77 -14.14 -5.02 8.02
N ILE A 78 -14.93 -3.99 8.36
CA ILE A 78 -14.41 -2.68 8.81
C ILE A 78 -14.87 -2.44 10.25
N LYS A 79 -13.93 -2.10 11.14
CA LYS A 79 -14.19 -1.79 12.55
C LYS A 79 -13.50 -0.48 12.93
N SER A 80 -14.20 0.41 13.62
CA SER A 80 -13.61 1.67 14.10
C SER A 80 -12.68 1.46 15.29
N ASN A 81 -11.50 2.09 15.31
CA ASN A 81 -10.63 2.12 16.48
C ASN A 81 -10.04 3.52 16.71
N LYS A 82 -10.42 4.15 17.84
CA LYS A 82 -9.74 5.29 18.51
C LYS A 82 -9.09 6.37 17.62
N ASN A 83 -9.74 6.79 16.53
CA ASN A 83 -9.30 7.90 15.65
C ASN A 83 -7.81 7.86 15.22
N LYS A 84 -7.23 6.68 15.05
CA LYS A 84 -5.85 6.55 14.54
C LYS A 84 -5.88 6.40 13.03
N TYR A 85 -5.34 7.37 12.30
CA TYR A 85 -5.15 7.32 10.84
C TYR A 85 -3.94 6.48 10.41
N ARG A 86 -3.43 5.64 11.31
CA ARG A 86 -2.25 4.80 11.10
C ARG A 86 -2.57 3.39 11.53
N GLY A 87 -2.02 2.42 10.81
CA GLY A 87 -2.25 1.01 11.06
C GLY A 87 -1.16 0.16 10.45
N ASN A 88 -1.25 -1.14 10.70
CA ASN A 88 -0.43 -2.12 10.02
C ASN A 88 -1.24 -2.70 8.86
N ILE A 89 -0.59 -3.00 7.74
CA ILE A 89 -1.18 -3.73 6.63
C ILE A 89 -0.44 -5.07 6.53
N ASN A 90 -1.19 -6.16 6.71
CA ASN A 90 -0.68 -7.51 6.52
C ASN A 90 -1.37 -8.09 5.29
N ILE A 91 -0.60 -8.68 4.39
CA ILE A 91 -1.10 -9.34 3.18
C ILE A 91 -0.50 -10.74 3.21
N GLU A 92 -1.38 -11.72 3.21
CA GLU A 92 -1.06 -13.13 3.39
C GLU A 92 -1.84 -13.91 2.32
N SER A 93 -1.25 -15.03 1.87
CA SER A 93 -1.93 -15.99 1.00
C SER A 93 -2.54 -17.08 1.87
N ASP A 94 -3.69 -17.61 1.48
CA ASP A 94 -4.34 -18.75 2.16
C ASP A 94 -3.62 -20.11 1.94
N ILE A 95 -2.39 -20.09 1.41
CA ILE A 95 -1.62 -21.30 1.00
C ILE A 95 -0.52 -21.59 2.01
#